data_AF-A0A0G4PIJ4-F1
#
_entry.id   AF-A0A0G4PIJ4-F1
#
_cell.length_a   1.000
_cell.length_b   1.000
_cell.length_c   1.000
_cell.angle_alpha   90.00
_cell.angle_beta   90.00
_cell.angle_gamma   90.00
#
_symmetry.space_group_name_H-M   'P 1'
#
loop_
_entity.id
_entity.type
_entity.pdbx_description
1 polymer ?
#
loop_
_entity_poly.entity_id
_entity_poly.type
_entity_poly.pdbx_seq_one_letter_code
_entity_poly.pdbx_strand_id
1 'polypeptide(L)'
;MGFLDMPTQATFLYDENFSDCLRYGSEYVLRAKLIELFLAEHALRELTQREEWLHQKVMALQKAIAITPARKTDMTELKTANKQLKKTHAQFPRREYALYLAECKFHLKTKDTYDSLRRDDK
;
A
#
# COMPACT_ATOMS: atom_id res chain seq x y z
N MET A 1 23.51 17.17 -33.17
CA MET A 1 22.58 16.84 -32.05
C MET A 1 23.28 15.84 -31.15
N GLY A 2 23.67 16.24 -29.94
CA GLY A 2 24.26 15.34 -28.93
C GLY A 2 23.75 15.79 -27.58
N PHE A 3 22.81 15.04 -27.01
CA PHE A 3 22.13 15.41 -25.77
C PHE A 3 22.93 14.91 -24.55
N LEU A 4 23.40 15.91 -23.80
CA LEU A 4 23.55 16.02 -22.34
C LEU A 4 24.39 14.99 -21.56
N ASP A 5 25.50 15.53 -21.07
CA ASP A 5 26.11 15.26 -19.77
C ASP A 5 25.08 14.94 -18.67
N MET A 6 25.39 13.91 -17.88
CA MET A 6 25.09 13.85 -16.45
C MET A 6 26.16 12.99 -15.78
N PRO A 7 27.05 13.56 -14.94
CA PRO A 7 27.92 12.78 -14.09
C PRO A 7 27.11 12.39 -12.84
N THR A 8 26.48 11.22 -12.85
CA THR A 8 25.83 10.68 -11.65
C THR A 8 26.89 10.07 -10.73
N GLN A 9 27.69 10.93 -10.09
CA GLN A 9 28.35 10.57 -8.83
C GLN A 9 27.26 10.46 -7.76
N ALA A 10 26.70 9.27 -7.57
CA ALA A 10 26.07 8.87 -6.32
C ALA A 10 27.00 7.85 -5.65
N THR A 11 28.07 8.37 -5.05
CA THR A 11 29.03 7.59 -4.30
C THR A 11 28.38 7.16 -2.98
N PHE A 12 27.88 5.92 -2.92
CA PHE A 12 27.76 5.20 -1.66
C PHE A 12 28.92 4.21 -1.59
N LEU A 13 29.96 4.60 -0.86
CA LEU A 13 30.99 3.69 -0.37
C LEU A 13 30.45 3.05 0.91
N TYR A 14 30.54 1.73 1.04
CA TYR A 14 31.03 1.12 2.28
C TYR A 14 31.64 -0.25 2.01
N ASP A 15 32.93 -0.31 2.32
CA ASP A 15 33.79 -1.48 2.49
C ASP A 15 33.69 -1.91 3.96
N GLU A 16 33.99 -3.11 4.45
CA GLU A 16 34.84 -4.22 4.02
C GLU A 16 34.37 -5.33 5.00
N ASN A 17 33.64 -6.38 4.60
CA ASN A 17 34.18 -7.54 3.91
C ASN A 17 33.02 -8.45 3.42
N PHE A 18 32.02 -7.88 2.77
CA PHE A 18 31.16 -8.63 1.83
C PHE A 18 31.82 -8.64 0.44
N SER A 19 33.10 -9.03 0.43
CA SER A 19 34.07 -8.82 -0.63
C SER A 19 33.77 -9.54 -1.95
N ASP A 20 32.67 -10.28 -2.07
CA ASP A 20 32.27 -10.92 -3.34
C ASP A 20 30.74 -11.08 -3.51
N CYS A 21 29.94 -10.14 -3.01
CA CYS A 21 28.50 -10.17 -3.27
C CYS A 21 28.16 -9.45 -4.59
N LEU A 22 28.49 -10.10 -5.73
CA LEU A 22 27.85 -9.95 -7.05
C LEU A 22 27.03 -8.66 -7.22
N ARG A 23 27.70 -7.56 -7.60
CA ARG A 23 27.18 -6.19 -7.79
C ARG A 23 26.06 -6.01 -8.84
N TYR A 24 25.49 -7.09 -9.37
CA TYR A 24 24.34 -7.06 -10.27
C TYR A 24 23.17 -7.97 -9.82
N GLY A 25 23.33 -8.75 -8.76
CA GLY A 25 22.32 -9.72 -8.29
C GLY A 25 21.62 -9.33 -6.99
N SER A 26 22.36 -8.88 -5.98
CA SER A 26 21.82 -8.61 -4.64
C SER A 26 20.98 -7.34 -4.55
N GLU A 27 21.41 -6.26 -5.23
CA GLU A 27 20.64 -5.01 -5.32
C GLU A 27 19.31 -5.18 -6.06
N TYR A 28 19.30 -5.99 -7.12
CA TYR A 28 18.07 -6.29 -7.86
C TYR A 28 17.08 -7.08 -6.98
N VAL A 29 17.58 -8.07 -6.22
CA VAL A 29 16.77 -8.84 -5.27
C VAL A 29 16.25 -7.96 -4.13
N LEU A 30 17.06 -7.03 -3.61
CA LEU A 30 16.64 -6.11 -2.56
C LEU A 30 15.59 -5.09 -3.07
N ARG A 31 15.80 -4.54 -4.27
CA ARG A 31 14.86 -3.62 -4.93
C ARG A 31 13.53 -4.30 -5.26
N ALA A 32 13.57 -5.53 -5.76
CA ALA A 32 12.36 -6.31 -6.03
C ALA A 32 11.56 -6.56 -4.73
N LYS A 33 12.23 -6.91 -3.63
CA LYS A 33 11.59 -7.08 -2.31
C LYS A 33 11.00 -5.78 -1.76
N LEU A 34 11.70 -4.65 -1.90
CA LEU A 34 11.18 -3.33 -1.52
C LEU A 34 9.91 -2.98 -2.32
N ILE A 35 9.92 -3.24 -3.62
CA ILE A 35 8.75 -2.99 -4.49
C ILE A 35 7.58 -3.88 -4.05
N GLU A 36 7.79 -5.17 -3.77
CA GLU A 36 6.74 -6.06 -3.25
C GLU A 36 6.12 -5.52 -1.95
N LEU A 37 6.95 -5.02 -1.03
CA LEU A 37 6.51 -4.42 0.23
C LEU A 37 5.67 -3.17 0.00
N PHE A 38 6.15 -2.21 -0.78
CA PHE A 38 5.42 -0.98 -1.07
C PHE A 38 4.11 -1.23 -1.82
N LEU A 39 4.08 -2.21 -2.74
CA LEU A 39 2.85 -2.60 -3.43
C LEU A 39 1.82 -3.20 -2.46
N ALA A 40 2.27 -4.02 -1.51
CA ALA A 40 1.39 -4.60 -0.50
C ALA A 40 0.84 -3.54 0.46
N GLU A 41 1.67 -2.61 0.92
CA GLU A 41 1.24 -1.46 1.73
C GLU A 41 0.26 -0.56 0.99
N HIS A 42 0.60 -0.20 -0.25
CA HIS A 42 -0.25 0.66 -1.06
C HIS A 42 -1.62 0.03 -1.28
N ALA A 43 -1.67 -1.27 -1.58
CA ALA A 43 -2.91 -2.00 -1.75
C ALA A 43 -3.77 -2.02 -0.46
N LEU A 44 -3.16 -2.00 0.72
CA LEU A 44 -3.89 -1.86 1.99
C LEU A 44 -4.41 -0.43 2.19
N ARG A 45 -3.58 0.59 1.92
CA ARG A 45 -4.00 2.00 2.02
C ARG A 45 -5.18 2.32 1.11
N GLU A 46 -5.12 1.89 -0.16
CA GLU A 46 -6.24 2.05 -1.11
C GLU A 46 -7.52 1.39 -0.59
N LEU A 47 -7.37 0.24 0.06
CA LEU A 47 -8.49 -0.54 0.56
C LEU A 47 -9.14 0.14 1.77
N THR A 48 -8.34 0.69 2.69
CA THR A 48 -8.80 1.52 3.80
C THR A 48 -9.50 2.80 3.30
N GLN A 49 -8.90 3.53 2.36
CA GLN A 49 -9.52 4.73 1.78
C GLN A 49 -10.87 4.41 1.10
N ARG A 50 -10.94 3.29 0.40
CA ARG A 50 -12.17 2.82 -0.23
C ARG A 50 -13.24 2.44 0.80
N GLU A 51 -12.84 1.82 1.90
CA GLU A 51 -13.74 1.51 3.01
C GLU A 51 -14.31 2.78 3.62
N GLU A 52 -13.46 3.76 3.96
CA GLU A 52 -13.86 5.05 4.51
C GLU A 52 -14.85 5.77 3.59
N TRP A 53 -14.54 5.84 2.29
CA TRP A 53 -15.43 6.44 1.31
C TRP A 53 -16.80 5.72 1.24
N LEU A 54 -16.80 4.39 1.22
CA LEU A 54 -18.04 3.60 1.22
C LEU A 54 -18.84 3.82 2.50
N HIS A 55 -18.18 3.91 3.65
CA HIS A 55 -18.81 4.16 4.93
C HIS A 55 -19.49 5.54 4.97
N GLN A 56 -18.77 6.58 4.52
CA GLN A 56 -19.32 7.93 4.36
C GLN A 56 -20.52 7.95 3.41
N LYS A 57 -20.43 7.24 2.28
CA LYS A 57 -21.53 7.12 1.31
C LYS A 57 -22.76 6.44 1.92
N VAL A 58 -22.58 5.34 2.65
CA VAL A 58 -23.68 4.65 3.36
C VAL A 58 -24.35 5.58 4.35
N MET A 59 -23.57 6.32 5.15
CA MET A 59 -24.08 7.30 6.11
C MET A 59 -24.86 8.42 5.43
N ALA A 60 -24.35 8.96 4.31
CA ALA A 60 -25.04 10.00 3.54
C ALA A 60 -26.38 9.49 2.97
N LEU A 61 -26.40 8.28 2.42
CA LEU A 61 -27.61 7.65 1.88
C LEU A 61 -28.65 7.35 2.97
N GLN A 62 -28.22 6.89 4.15
CA GLN A 62 -29.11 6.70 5.29
C GLN A 62 -29.76 8.01 5.73
N LYS A 63 -28.97 9.10 5.80
CA LYS A 63 -29.49 10.44 6.10
C LYS A 63 -30.46 10.93 5.02
N ALA A 64 -30.14 10.73 3.75
CA ALA A 64 -31.02 11.13 2.64
C ALA A 64 -32.37 10.41 2.67
N ILE A 65 -32.38 9.10 2.94
CA ILE A 65 -33.59 8.30 3.10
C ILE A 65 -34.42 8.76 4.30
N ALA A 66 -33.77 9.09 5.42
CA ALA A 66 -34.46 9.58 6.61
C ALA A 66 -35.19 10.91 6.36
N ILE A 67 -34.60 11.79 5.54
CA ILE A 67 -35.19 13.08 5.15
C ILE A 67 -36.25 12.91 4.05
N THR A 68 -36.02 11.98 3.11
CA THR A 68 -36.83 11.84 1.88
C THR A 68 -37.12 10.35 1.58
N PRO A 69 -38.02 9.70 2.34
CA PRO A 69 -38.21 8.25 2.29
C PRO A 69 -38.83 7.72 0.99
N ALA A 70 -39.34 8.61 0.12
CA ALA A 70 -40.05 8.22 -1.11
C ALA A 70 -39.11 7.81 -2.27
N ARG A 71 -37.81 8.10 -2.20
CA ARG A 71 -36.87 7.76 -3.28
C ARG A 71 -36.44 6.30 -3.23
N LYS A 72 -37.07 5.47 -4.06
CA LYS A 72 -36.66 4.06 -4.28
C LYS A 72 -35.20 3.93 -4.76
N THR A 73 -34.68 4.94 -5.46
CA THR A 73 -33.29 5.02 -5.93
C THR A 73 -32.30 4.97 -4.77
N ASP A 74 -32.54 5.74 -3.72
CA ASP A 74 -31.61 5.89 -2.60
C ASP A 74 -31.54 4.59 -1.77
N MET A 75 -32.66 3.87 -1.68
CA MET A 75 -32.73 2.52 -1.10
C MET A 75 -31.94 1.49 -1.92
N THR A 76 -32.01 1.55 -3.25
CA THR A 76 -31.22 0.65 -4.11
C THR A 76 -29.73 0.95 -4.02
N GLU A 77 -29.35 2.23 -3.99
CA GLU A 77 -27.96 2.67 -3.83
C GLU A 77 -27.41 2.31 -2.44
N LEU A 78 -28.21 2.39 -1.39
CA LEU A 78 -27.81 1.97 -0.05
C LEU A 78 -27.50 0.47 -0.01
N LYS A 79 -28.33 -0.36 -0.65
CA LYS A 79 -28.09 -1.82 -0.73
C LYS A 79 -26.82 -2.14 -1.51
N THR A 80 -26.55 -1.44 -2.61
CA THR A 80 -25.33 -1.66 -3.40
C THR A 80 -24.08 -1.19 -2.65
N ALA A 81 -24.12 -0.03 -2.00
CA ALA A 81 -23.03 0.48 -1.17
C ALA A 81 -22.69 -0.48 -0.02
N ASN A 82 -23.70 -0.99 0.70
CA ASN A 82 -23.50 -1.99 1.75
C ASN A 82 -22.91 -3.31 1.22
N LYS A 83 -23.34 -3.76 0.03
CA LYS A 83 -22.78 -4.95 -0.62
C LYS A 83 -21.31 -4.73 -1.00
N GLN A 84 -20.96 -3.54 -1.48
CA GLN A 84 -19.58 -3.17 -1.78
C GLN A 84 -18.73 -3.10 -0.52
N LEU A 85 -19.24 -2.52 0.57
CA LEU A 85 -18.54 -2.43 1.86
C LEU A 85 -18.21 -3.82 2.41
N LYS A 86 -19.17 -4.76 2.40
CA LYS A 86 -18.91 -6.16 2.78
C LYS A 86 -17.83 -6.84 1.91
N LYS A 87 -17.82 -6.57 0.60
CA LYS A 87 -16.81 -7.10 -0.32
C LYS A 87 -15.42 -6.49 -0.07
N THR A 88 -15.36 -5.22 0.31
CA THR A 88 -14.10 -4.56 0.68
C THR A 88 -13.56 -5.16 1.98
N HIS A 89 -14.41 -5.32 3.01
CA HIS A 89 -14.00 -5.99 4.26
C HIS A 89 -13.46 -7.41 4.05
N ALA A 90 -14.10 -8.19 3.18
CA ALA A 90 -13.65 -9.56 2.88
C ALA A 90 -12.26 -9.62 2.22
N GLN A 91 -11.75 -8.51 1.69
CA GLN A 91 -10.43 -8.45 1.05
C GLN A 91 -9.30 -8.10 2.02
N PHE A 92 -9.59 -7.52 3.20
CA PHE A 92 -8.57 -7.14 4.19
C PHE A 92 -7.64 -8.29 4.56
N PRO A 93 -8.14 -9.47 5.02
CA PRO A 93 -7.25 -10.53 5.48
C PRO A 93 -6.26 -10.99 4.41
N ARG A 94 -6.69 -11.00 3.14
CA ARG A 94 -5.83 -11.39 2.02
C ARG A 94 -4.74 -10.35 1.75
N ARG A 95 -5.05 -9.06 1.89
CA ARG A 95 -4.08 -7.97 1.67
C ARG A 95 -3.12 -7.84 2.85
N GLU A 96 -3.61 -8.01 4.08
CA GLU A 96 -2.78 -8.07 5.29
C GLU A 96 -1.82 -9.26 5.24
N TYR A 97 -2.29 -10.43 4.82
CA TYR A 97 -1.43 -11.59 4.64
C TYR A 97 -0.36 -11.37 3.56
N ALA A 98 -0.69 -10.67 2.48
CA ALA A 98 0.29 -10.30 1.45
C ALA A 98 1.37 -9.36 2.00
N LEU A 99 0.99 -8.38 2.83
CA LEU A 99 1.94 -7.51 3.52
C LEU A 99 2.83 -8.31 4.48
N TYR A 100 2.25 -9.19 5.29
CA TYR A 100 3.00 -10.07 6.20
C TYR A 100 4.05 -10.90 5.46
N LEU A 101 3.68 -11.50 4.32
CA LEU A 101 4.63 -12.27 3.50
C LEU A 101 5.75 -11.39 2.93
N ALA A 102 5.45 -10.15 2.54
CA ALA A 102 6.47 -9.21 2.06
C ALA A 102 7.43 -8.79 3.20
N GLU A 103 6.90 -8.52 4.39
CA GLU A 103 7.69 -8.19 5.58
C GLU A 103 8.57 -9.37 6.04
N CYS A 104 8.11 -10.62 5.95
CA CYS A 104 8.92 -11.79 6.30
C CYS A 104 10.10 -12.04 5.35
N LYS A 105 10.04 -11.54 4.11
CA LYS A 105 11.15 -11.67 3.14
C LYS A 105 12.27 -10.65 3.37
N PHE A 106 12.05 -9.69 4.27
CA PHE A 106 13.01 -8.66 4.64
C PHE A 106 14.01 -9.15 5.67
N HIS A 107 15.29 -8.81 5.47
CA HIS A 107 16.33 -9.09 6.44
C HIS A 107 16.12 -8.20 7.67
N LEU A 108 16.33 -8.71 8.90
CA LEU A 108 16.09 -7.98 10.16
C LEU A 108 16.67 -6.56 10.16
N LYS A 109 17.93 -6.41 9.73
CA LYS A 109 18.61 -5.10 9.63
C LYS A 109 17.88 -4.08 8.74
N THR A 110 17.27 -4.52 7.65
CA THR A 110 16.51 -3.66 6.74
C THR A 110 15.08 -3.41 7.21
N LYS A 111 14.53 -4.32 8.04
CA LYS A 111 13.23 -4.16 8.67
C LYS A 111 13.25 -3.03 9.69
N ASP A 112 14.29 -2.92 10.51
CA ASP A 112 14.41 -1.84 11.51
C ASP A 112 14.44 -0.45 10.85
N THR A 113 15.17 -0.29 9.73
CA THR A 113 15.19 0.97 8.97
C THR A 113 13.81 1.29 8.38
N TYR A 114 13.12 0.28 7.83
CA TYR A 114 11.79 0.45 7.26
C TYR A 114 10.73 0.73 8.33
N ASP A 115 10.74 0.01 9.46
CA ASP A 115 9.83 0.24 10.58
C ASP A 115 10.03 1.63 11.19
N SER A 116 11.27 2.14 11.18
CA SER A 116 11.57 3.52 11.58
C SER A 116 10.96 4.54 10.61
N LEU A 117 11.12 4.35 9.31
CA LEU A 117 10.51 5.19 8.27
C LEU A 117 8.98 5.16 8.29
N ARG A 118 8.38 4.01 8.62
CA ARG A 118 6.93 3.83 8.73
C ARG A 118 6.34 4.51 9.97
N ARG A 119 7.12 4.64 11.05
CA ARG A 119 6.71 5.24 12.32
C ARG A 119 7.04 6.73 12.43
N ASP A 120 7.95 7.24 11.61
CA ASP A 120 8.20 8.67 11.46
C ASP A 120 7.04 9.33 10.72
N ASP A 121 5.89 9.40 11.38
CA ASP A 121 4.88 10.43 11.11
C ASP A 121 5.40 11.73 11.74
N LYS A 122 6.13 12.52 10.93
CA LYS A 122 6.36 13.96 11.18
C LYS A 122 5.94 14.77 9.97
#